data_AF-A0A923XMH6-F1
#
_entry.id   AF-A0A923XMH6-F1
#
_cell.length_a   1.000
_cell.length_b   1.000
_cell.length_c   1.000
_cell.angle_alpha   90.00
_cell.angle_beta   90.00
_cell.angle_gamma   90.00
#
_symmetry.space_group_name_H-M   'P 1'
#
loop_
_entity.id
_entity.type
_entity.pdbx_description
1 polymer ?
#
loop_
_entity_poly.entity_id
_entity_poly.type
_entity_poly.pdbx_seq_one_letter_code
_entity_poly.pdbx_strand_id
1 'polypeptide(L)' 'EFLRVRRNADGGLDLFPNQSSGVLTSASWADGLVDNPPGHAIGRGDAVRFLPLAELLQ' A
#
# COMPACT_ATOMS: atom_id res chain seq x y z
N GLU A 1 8.20 3.68 -5.78
CA GLU A 1 7.77 2.30 -5.46
C GLU A 1 6.28 2.30 -5.13
N PHE A 2 5.56 1.24 -5.51
CA PHE A 2 4.14 1.07 -5.17
C PHE A 2 4.00 0.02 -4.07
N LEU A 3 3.60 0.47 -2.88
CA LEU A 3 3.50 -0.38 -1.70
C LEU A 3 2.07 -0.88 -1.53
N ARG A 4 1.88 -2.20 -1.40
CA ARG A 4 0.59 -2.80 -1.11
C ARG A 4 0.22 -2.58 0.34
N VAL A 5 -0.94 -1.97 0.55
CA VAL A 5 -1.44 -1.60 1.87
C VAL A 5 -2.92 -1.93 2.01
N ARG A 6 -3.36 -2.10 3.25
CA ARG A 6 -4.77 -2.26 3.62
C ARG A 6 -5.15 -1.16 4.62
N ARG A 7 -6.37 -0.66 4.56
CA ARG A 7 -6.90 0.26 5.57
C ARG A 7 -7.13 -0.49 6.87
N ASN A 8 -6.68 0.07 7.98
CA ASN A 8 -6.90 -0.52 9.29
C ASN A 8 -8.04 0.20 10.05
N ALA A 9 -8.44 -0.38 11.18
CA ALA A 9 -9.55 0.14 11.98
C ALA A 9 -9.23 1.49 12.66
N ASP A 10 -7.94 1.80 12.84
CA ASP A 10 -7.46 3.05 13.44
C ASP A 10 -7.42 4.23 12.44
N GLY A 11 -7.94 4.03 11.22
CA GLY A 11 -7.97 5.04 10.16
C GLY A 11 -6.63 5.23 9.43
N GLY A 12 -5.67 4.33 9.66
CA GLY A 12 -4.36 4.30 9.01
C GLY A 12 -4.23 3.20 7.95
N LEU A 13 -2.99 2.89 7.60
CA LEU A 13 -2.63 1.90 6.60
C LEU A 13 -1.66 0.85 7.17
N ASP A 14 -2.00 -0.41 6.99
CA ASP A 14 -1.12 -1.54 7.28
C ASP A 14 -0.34 -1.93 6.02
N LEU A 15 0.97 -2.08 6.17
CA LEU A 15 1.85 -2.51 5.08
C LEU A 15 1.86 -4.04 4.98
N PHE A 16 1.67 -4.58 3.78
CA PHE A 16 1.86 -6.00 3.57
C PHE A 16 3.34 -6.37 3.78
N PRO A 17 3.69 -7.35 4.66
CA PRO A 17 5.09 -7.57 5.06
C PRO A 17 6.06 -7.91 3.92
N ASN A 18 5.58 -8.56 2.85
CA ASN A 18 6.41 -8.94 1.70
C ASN A 18 6.00 -8.16 0.43
N GLN A 19 6.77 -7.13 0.10
CA GLN A 19 6.53 -6.26 -1.05
C GLN A 19 7.12 -6.78 -2.38
N SER A 20 7.53 -8.06 -2.48
CA SER A 20 7.93 -8.65 -3.76
C SER A 20 6.74 -8.75 -4.73
N SER A 21 6.91 -8.31 -5.97
CA SER A 21 5.84 -8.31 -7.00
C SER A 21 5.40 -9.71 -7.43
N GLY A 22 6.24 -10.74 -7.22
CA GLY A 22 5.89 -12.13 -7.48
C GLY A 22 4.93 -12.75 -6.45
N VAL A 23 4.65 -12.05 -5.35
CA VAL A 23 3.75 -12.51 -4.29
C VAL A 23 2.33 -12.04 -4.61
N LEU A 24 1.64 -12.79 -5.48
CA LEU A 24 0.30 -12.44 -5.97
C LEU A 24 -0.75 -12.30 -4.84
N THR A 25 -0.56 -13.00 -3.72
CA THR A 25 -1.41 -12.85 -2.52
C THR A 25 -1.38 -11.45 -1.93
N SER A 26 -0.34 -10.66 -2.19
CA SER A 26 -0.29 -9.26 -1.75
C SER A 26 -1.30 -8.37 -2.48
N ALA A 27 -1.62 -8.69 -3.74
CA ALA A 27 -2.58 -7.91 -4.54
C ALA A 27 -4.02 -8.18 -4.10
N SER A 28 -4.38 -9.42 -3.77
CA SER A 28 -5.72 -9.76 -3.26
C SER A 28 -5.92 -9.34 -1.80
N TRP A 29 -4.83 -9.19 -1.04
CA TRP A 29 -4.90 -8.72 0.35
C TRP A 29 -5.09 -7.20 0.46
N ALA A 30 -4.49 -6.43 -0.46
CA ALA A 30 -4.44 -4.97 -0.39
C ALA A 30 -5.76 -4.31 -0.80
N ASP A 31 -6.08 -3.20 -0.14
CA ASP A 31 -7.16 -2.29 -0.56
C ASP A 31 -6.66 -1.28 -1.60
N GLY A 32 -5.36 -1.03 -1.62
CA GLY A 32 -4.74 -0.03 -2.48
C GLY A 32 -3.22 -0.07 -2.47
N LEU A 33 -2.67 0.92 -3.16
CA LEU A 33 -1.25 1.17 -3.25
C LEU A 33 -0.89 2.50 -2.59
N VAL A 34 0.26 2.57 -1.95
CA VAL A 34 0.92 3.84 -1.65
C VAL A 34 1.93 4.11 -2.75
N ASP A 35 1.82 5.28 -3.38
CA ASP A 35 2.84 5.82 -4.28
C ASP A 35 3.94 6.48 -3.43
N ASN A 36 5.05 5.76 -3.24
CA ASN A 36 6.17 6.20 -2.43
C ASN A 36 7.37 6.55 -3.32
N PRO A 37 7.99 7.73 -3.22
CA PRO A 37 9.23 8.01 -3.93
C PRO A 37 10.32 6.96 -3.59
N PRO A 38 11.16 6.56 -4.56
CA PRO A 38 12.22 5.57 -4.30
C PRO A 38 13.19 6.08 -3.22
N GLY A 39 13.51 5.20 -2.26
CA GLY A 39 14.42 5.53 -1.16
C GLY A 39 13.83 6.44 -0.07
N HIS A 40 12.53 6.76 -0.15
CA HIS A 40 11.85 7.52 0.89
C HIS A 40 11.32 6.58 1.99
N ALA A 41 11.78 6.79 3.22
CA ALA A 41 11.28 6.07 4.39
C ALA A 41 10.00 6.74 4.91
N ILE A 42 8.94 5.95 5.07
CA ILE A 42 7.66 6.41 5.64
C ILE A 42 7.64 6.05 7.13
N GLY A 43 7.43 7.06 7.98
CA GLY A 43 7.20 6.93 9.40
C GLY A 43 5.72 6.85 9.77
N ARG A 44 5.44 6.44 11.02
CA ARG A 44 4.07 6.50 11.56
C ARG A 44 3.64 7.96 11.71
N GLY A 45 2.44 8.27 11.21
CA GLY A 45 1.89 9.63 11.23
C GLY A 45 2.16 10.43 9.96
N ASP A 46 3.01 9.92 9.06
CA ASP A 46 3.26 10.57 7.78
C ASP A 46 2.03 10.44 6.86
N ALA A 47 1.68 11.53 6.19
CA ALA A 47 0.69 11.50 5.14
C ALA A 47 1.29 10.88 3.88
N VAL A 48 0.51 10.02 3.23
CA VAL A 48 0.94 9.30 2.03
C VAL A 48 -0.09 9.42 0.91
N ARG A 49 0.37 9.28 -0.34
CA ARG A 49 -0.50 9.23 -1.50
C ARG A 49 -1.07 7.83 -1.66
N PHE A 50 -2.34 7.67 -1.28
CA PHE A 50 -3.08 6.42 -1.42
C PHE A 50 -3.80 6.34 -2.76
N LEU A 51 -3.67 5.20 -3.44
CA LEU A 51 -4.29 4.87 -4.72
C LEU A 51 -5.19 3.63 -4.52
N PRO A 52 -6.53 3.76 -4.51
CA PRO A 52 -7.43 2.64 -4.33
C PRO A 52 -7.30 1.63 -5.48
N LEU A 53 -7.13 0.33 -5.18
CA LEU A 53 -7.00 -0.69 -6.23
C LEU A 53 -8.28 -0.83 -7.04
N ALA A 54 -9.45 -0.62 -6.41
CA ALA A 54 -10.75 -0.65 -7.08
C ALA A 54 -10.86 0.36 -8.24
N GLU A 55 -10.12 1.48 -8.18
CA GLU A 55 -10.11 2.51 -9.22
C GLU A 55 -9.13 2.19 -10.37
N LEU A 56 -8.26 1.19 -10.21
CA LEU A 56 -7.22 0.83 -11.18
C LEU A 56 -7.58 -0.38 -12.06
N LEU A 57 -8.58 -1.18 -11.67
CA LEU A 57 -8.94 -2.46 -12.30
C LEU A 57 -10.11 -2.33 -13.30
N GLN A 58 -10.12 -1.30 -14.15
CA GLN A 58 -11.17 -1.11 -15.16
C GLN A 58 -11.27 -2.25 -16.18
#